data_AF-A0A928PB15-F1
#
_entry.id   AF-A0A928PB15-F1
#
_cell.length_a   1.000
_cell.length_b   1.000
_cell.length_c   1.000
_cell.angle_alpha   90.00
_cell.angle_beta   90.00
_cell.angle_gamma   90.00
#
_symmetry.space_group_name_H-M   'P 1'
#
loop_
_entity.id
_entity.type
_entity.pdbx_description
1 polymer ?
#
loop_
_entity_poly.entity_id
_entity_poly.type
_entity_poly.pdbx_seq_one_letter_code
_entity_poly.pdbx_strand_id
1 'polypeptide(L)'
;MTELNIGTRIADLRNAKNITQLELAEKLGVTDRAVSKWETGGSFPDIVLLPQIADIFGVSVDYLLRGKPVTRQHLEIGSADWTFAGSINDKYLADGWIITDMKFAADSEGGMGCAVVMEKEFFAD
;
A
#
# COMPACT_ATOMS: atom_id res chain seq x y z
N MET A 1 -15.37 7.06 15.11
CA MET A 1 -14.10 6.32 15.20
C MET A 1 -14.12 5.29 14.09
N THR A 2 -13.18 5.36 13.15
CA THR A 2 -13.01 4.37 12.09
C THR A 2 -12.53 3.06 12.73
N GLU A 3 -13.44 2.13 12.96
CA GLU A 3 -13.08 0.81 13.49
C GLU A 3 -12.14 0.09 12.51
N LEU A 4 -10.97 -0.30 12.99
CA LEU A 4 -10.05 -1.20 12.28
C LEU A 4 -10.70 -2.59 12.23
N ASN A 5 -11.55 -2.83 11.24
CA ASN A 5 -12.28 -4.09 11.11
C ASN A 5 -11.44 -5.19 10.42
N ILE A 6 -10.27 -5.48 10.99
CA ILE A 6 -9.38 -6.55 10.50
C ILE A 6 -10.03 -7.93 10.63
N GLY A 7 -10.85 -8.14 11.67
CA GLY A 7 -11.58 -9.39 11.89
C GLY A 7 -12.49 -9.76 10.74
N THR A 8 -13.41 -8.86 10.37
CA THR A 8 -14.30 -9.08 9.23
C THR A 8 -13.51 -9.27 7.94
N ARG A 9 -12.42 -8.52 7.72
CA ARG A 9 -11.58 -8.71 6.53
C ARG A 9 -10.89 -10.06 6.47
N ILE A 10 -10.37 -10.57 7.60
CA ILE A 10 -9.80 -11.92 7.66
C ILE A 10 -10.89 -12.94 7.29
N ALA A 11 -12.11 -12.79 7.82
CA ALA A 11 -13.23 -13.67 7.49
C ALA A 11 -13.58 -13.62 6.00
N ASP A 12 -13.65 -12.42 5.40
CA ASP A 12 -13.97 -12.23 3.99
C ASP A 12 -12.91 -12.84 3.08
N LEU A 13 -11.63 -12.60 3.36
CA LEU A 13 -10.50 -13.17 2.62
C LEU A 13 -10.45 -14.70 2.75
N ARG A 14 -10.72 -15.22 3.96
CA ARG A 14 -10.80 -16.65 4.23
C ARG A 14 -11.91 -17.30 3.42
N ASN A 15 -13.10 -16.69 3.41
CA ASN A 15 -14.25 -17.16 2.62
C ASN A 15 -13.97 -17.09 1.11
N ALA A 16 -13.32 -16.02 0.62
CA ALA A 16 -12.93 -15.88 -0.79
C ALA A 16 -11.93 -16.96 -1.24
N LYS A 17 -11.06 -17.43 -0.33
CA LYS A 17 -10.16 -18.57 -0.56
C LYS A 17 -10.82 -19.94 -0.36
N ASN A 18 -12.07 -20.00 0.11
CA ASN A 18 -12.81 -21.23 0.43
C ASN A 18 -12.07 -22.15 1.44
N ILE A 19 -11.45 -21.56 2.47
CA ILE A 19 -10.83 -22.34 3.55
C ILE A 19 -11.60 -22.15 4.87
N THR A 20 -11.52 -23.13 5.74
CA THR A 20 -12.12 -23.13 7.08
C THR A 20 -11.25 -22.36 8.09
N GLN A 21 -11.83 -21.99 9.23
CA GLN A 21 -11.06 -21.37 10.34
C GLN A 21 -9.96 -22.31 10.86
N LEU A 22 -10.20 -23.63 10.83
CA LEU A 22 -9.21 -24.64 11.20
C LEU A 22 -8.02 -24.65 10.22
N GLU A 23 -8.28 -24.68 8.91
CA GLU A 23 -7.21 -24.68 7.90
C GLU A 23 -6.38 -23.39 7.94
N LEU A 24 -7.00 -22.24 8.22
CA LEU A 24 -6.28 -20.98 8.45
C LEU A 24 -5.41 -21.06 9.71
N ALA A 25 -5.95 -21.61 10.80
CA ALA A 25 -5.23 -21.76 12.05
C ALA A 25 -4.02 -22.69 11.91
N GLU A 26 -4.16 -23.80 11.19
CA GLU A 26 -3.07 -24.74 10.88
C GLU A 26 -1.94 -24.06 10.10
N LYS A 27 -2.27 -23.24 9.09
CA LYS A 27 -1.28 -22.48 8.31
C LYS A 27 -0.50 -21.46 9.15
N LEU A 28 -1.13 -20.91 10.19
CA LEU A 28 -0.56 -19.87 11.05
C LEU A 28 0.05 -20.42 12.35
N GLY A 29 -0.08 -21.72 12.62
CA GLY A 29 0.37 -22.33 13.87
C GLY A 29 -0.38 -21.85 15.11
N VAL A 30 -1.67 -21.51 14.96
CA VAL A 30 -2.55 -21.04 16.05
C VAL A 30 -3.73 -21.98 16.24
N THR A 31 -4.62 -21.65 17.18
CA THR A 31 -5.88 -22.40 17.37
C THR A 31 -7.00 -21.83 16.50
N ASP A 32 -7.90 -22.69 16.05
CA ASP A 32 -9.17 -22.33 15.38
C ASP A 32 -9.98 -21.31 16.20
N ARG A 33 -9.97 -21.46 17.54
CA ARG A 33 -10.61 -20.51 18.46
C ARG A 33 -9.99 -19.12 18.42
N ALA A 34 -8.67 -19.01 18.20
CA ALA A 34 -8.01 -17.72 18.03
C ALA A 34 -8.51 -17.04 16.76
N VAL A 35 -8.54 -17.77 15.64
CA VAL A 35 -9.08 -17.28 14.37
C VAL A 35 -10.54 -16.85 14.51
N SER A 36 -11.38 -17.67 15.15
CA SER A 36 -12.78 -17.33 15.43
C SER A 36 -12.93 -16.03 16.23
N LYS A 37 -12.11 -15.83 17.28
CA LYS A 37 -12.09 -14.58 18.04
C LYS A 37 -11.62 -13.39 17.20
N TRP A 38 -10.69 -13.56 16.28
CA TRP A 38 -10.28 -12.48 15.37
C TRP A 38 -11.44 -12.10 14.46
N GLU A 39 -12.05 -13.08 13.80
CA GLU A 39 -13.15 -12.86 12.83
C GLU A 39 -14.40 -12.24 13.47
N THR A 40 -14.61 -12.47 14.77
CA THR A 40 -15.74 -11.93 15.54
C THR A 40 -15.40 -10.67 16.35
N GLY A 41 -14.17 -10.15 16.24
CA GLY A 41 -13.74 -8.93 16.95
C GLY A 41 -13.45 -9.12 18.44
N GLY A 42 -13.41 -10.35 18.95
CA GLY A 42 -13.09 -10.67 20.35
C GLY A 42 -11.60 -10.57 20.70
N SER A 43 -10.72 -10.54 19.70
CA SER A 43 -9.28 -10.26 19.87
C SER A 43 -8.63 -9.88 18.53
N PHE A 44 -7.37 -9.48 18.55
CA PHE A 44 -6.59 -9.22 17.35
C PHE A 44 -5.54 -10.31 17.11
N PRO A 45 -5.16 -10.58 15.85
CA PRO A 45 -3.95 -11.35 15.56
C PRO A 45 -2.73 -10.64 16.17
N ASP A 46 -1.74 -11.42 16.60
CA ASP A 46 -0.45 -10.85 16.98
C ASP A 46 0.15 -10.09 15.80
N ILE A 47 0.82 -8.97 16.07
CA ILE A 47 1.50 -8.17 15.05
C ILE A 47 2.47 -9.00 14.20
N VAL A 48 3.09 -10.03 14.79
CA VAL A 48 4.02 -10.93 14.09
C VAL A 48 3.32 -11.87 13.10
N LEU A 49 2.01 -12.07 13.22
CA LEU A 49 1.22 -12.91 12.32
C LEU A 49 0.68 -12.12 11.13
N LEU A 50 0.62 -10.79 11.20
CA LEU A 50 0.06 -9.96 10.12
C LEU A 50 0.75 -10.17 8.77
N PRO A 51 2.09 -10.27 8.66
CA PRO A 51 2.74 -10.57 7.39
C PRO A 51 2.33 -11.94 6.83
N GLN A 52 2.24 -12.95 7.69
CA GLN A 52 1.86 -14.31 7.25
C GLN A 52 0.40 -14.36 6.79
N ILE A 53 -0.50 -13.66 7.48
CA ILE A 53 -1.91 -13.53 7.07
C ILE A 53 -1.99 -12.83 5.70
N ALA A 54 -1.22 -11.75 5.51
CA ALA A 54 -1.13 -11.03 4.25
C ALA A 54 -0.66 -11.94 3.10
N ASP A 55 0.40 -12.73 3.33
CA ASP A 55 0.94 -13.66 2.34
C ASP A 55 -0.05 -14.77 1.97
N ILE A 56 -0.74 -15.37 2.94
CA ILE A 56 -1.76 -16.42 2.70
C ILE A 56 -2.87 -15.90 1.76
N PHE A 57 -3.27 -14.64 1.96
CA PHE A 57 -4.37 -14.04 1.21
C PHE A 57 -3.92 -13.28 -0.05
N GLY A 58 -2.62 -13.01 -0.21
CA GLY A 58 -2.08 -12.26 -1.34
C GLY A 58 -2.45 -10.78 -1.30
N VAL A 59 -2.47 -10.20 -0.11
CA VAL A 59 -2.80 -8.78 0.14
C VAL A 59 -1.67 -8.11 0.93
N SER A 60 -1.66 -6.78 1.01
CA SER A 60 -0.71 -6.09 1.90
C SER A 60 -1.17 -6.11 3.36
N VAL A 61 -0.23 -6.01 4.30
CA VAL A 61 -0.55 -5.80 5.73
C VAL A 61 -1.35 -4.52 5.91
N ASP A 62 -1.06 -3.48 5.13
CA ASP A 62 -1.81 -2.23 5.18
C ASP A 62 -3.28 -2.44 4.78
N TYR A 63 -3.56 -3.25 3.76
CA TYR A 63 -4.93 -3.61 3.39
C TYR A 63 -5.65 -4.37 4.51
N LEU A 64 -4.96 -5.31 5.18
CA LEU A 64 -5.55 -6.02 6.33
C LEU A 64 -5.93 -5.06 7.47
N LEU A 65 -5.16 -4.00 7.70
CA LEU A 65 -5.36 -3.05 8.79
C LEU A 65 -6.33 -1.92 8.41
N ARG A 66 -6.27 -1.38 7.19
CA ARG A 66 -7.07 -0.22 6.77
C ARG A 66 -8.30 -0.60 5.96
N GLY A 67 -8.26 -1.73 5.25
CA GLY A 67 -9.32 -2.18 4.34
C GLY A 67 -9.45 -1.37 3.07
N LYS A 68 -8.52 -0.45 2.85
CA LYS A 68 -8.46 0.41 1.69
C LYS A 68 -7.27 -0.05 0.88
N PRO A 69 -7.46 -0.41 -0.41
CA PRO A 69 -6.31 -0.65 -1.27
C PRO A 69 -5.50 0.65 -1.32
N VAL A 70 -4.18 0.52 -1.14
CA VAL A 70 -3.25 1.62 -1.45
C VAL A 70 -3.05 1.59 -2.95
N THR A 71 -3.48 2.65 -3.62
CA THR A 71 -3.14 2.87 -5.02
C THR A 71 -1.91 3.75 -5.06
N ARG A 72 -0.86 3.28 -5.74
CA ARG A 72 0.32 4.08 -6.05
C ARG A 72 0.12 4.70 -7.43
N GLN A 73 0.13 6.02 -7.52
CA GLN A 73 0.23 6.69 -8.83
C GLN A 73 1.68 6.91 -9.17
N HIS A 74 1.99 6.69 -10.44
CA HIS A 74 3.29 6.94 -11.07
C HIS A 74 3.11 8.07 -12.07
N LEU A 75 3.96 9.08 -11.99
CA LEU A 75 3.90 10.26 -12.84
C LEU A 75 5.28 10.56 -13.40
N GLU A 76 5.40 10.54 -14.72
CA GLU A 76 6.61 10.95 -15.44
C GLU A 76 6.36 12.31 -16.09
N ILE A 77 7.18 13.30 -15.74
CA ILE A 77 7.10 14.63 -16.35
C ILE A 77 8.49 15.05 -16.80
N GLY A 78 8.59 15.43 -18.07
CA GLY A 78 9.79 16.03 -18.66
C GLY A 78 9.54 17.47 -19.08
N SER A 79 10.55 18.32 -18.93
CA SER A 79 10.57 19.70 -19.42
C SER A 79 11.95 20.05 -19.96
N ALA A 80 11.99 20.74 -21.11
CA ALA A 80 13.20 21.38 -21.63
C ALA A 80 13.55 22.69 -20.88
N ASP A 81 12.60 23.22 -20.09
CA ASP A 81 12.81 24.38 -19.25
C ASP A 81 13.31 23.95 -17.85
N TRP A 82 14.55 24.31 -17.52
CA TRP A 82 15.18 24.01 -16.24
C TRP A 82 14.45 24.63 -15.03
N THR A 83 13.74 25.74 -15.21
CA THR A 83 12.97 26.37 -14.12
C THR A 83 11.83 25.49 -13.63
N PHE A 84 11.38 24.54 -14.46
CA PHE A 84 10.40 23.52 -14.09
C PHE A 84 10.82 22.75 -12.84
N ALA A 85 12.11 22.42 -12.67
CA ALA A 85 12.59 21.68 -11.52
C ALA A 85 12.32 22.40 -10.17
N GLY A 86 12.38 23.73 -10.17
CA GLY A 86 12.02 24.56 -9.02
C GLY A 86 10.52 24.53 -8.70
N SER A 87 9.67 24.41 -9.72
CA SER A 87 8.21 24.36 -9.56
C SER A 87 7.68 23.03 -9.01
N ILE A 88 8.51 21.97 -9.01
CA ILE A 88 8.09 20.64 -8.53
C ILE A 88 7.75 20.66 -7.04
N ASN A 89 8.50 21.42 -6.25
CA ASN A 89 8.31 21.49 -4.80
C ASN A 89 6.91 21.99 -4.43
N ASP A 90 6.51 23.12 -4.99
CA ASP A 90 5.27 23.80 -4.60
C ASP A 90 4.02 23.09 -5.11
N LYS A 91 4.14 22.31 -6.19
CA LYS A 91 3.00 21.64 -6.83
C LYS A 91 2.85 20.16 -6.48
N TYR A 92 3.94 19.45 -6.21
CA TYR A 92 3.91 18.00 -6.05
C TYR A 92 4.45 17.56 -4.67
N LEU A 93 5.62 18.05 -4.25
CA LEU A 93 6.24 17.58 -3.01
C LEU A 93 5.45 17.97 -1.77
N ALA A 94 4.94 19.20 -1.71
CA ALA A 94 4.08 19.66 -0.62
C ALA A 94 2.79 18.83 -0.49
N ASP A 95 2.33 18.26 -1.61
CA ASP A 95 1.17 17.40 -1.69
C ASP A 95 1.50 15.93 -1.41
N GLY A 96 2.73 15.61 -0.99
CA GLY A 96 3.15 14.25 -0.61
C GLY A 96 3.57 13.36 -1.78
N TRP A 97 3.84 13.92 -2.96
CA TRP A 97 4.55 13.20 -4.01
C TRP A 97 6.04 13.07 -3.65
N ILE A 98 6.64 11.94 -4.03
CA ILE A 98 8.04 11.62 -3.79
C ILE A 98 8.71 11.45 -5.14
N ILE A 99 9.83 12.14 -5.38
CA ILE A 99 10.66 11.90 -6.56
C ILE A 99 11.40 10.57 -6.37
N THR A 100 11.20 9.65 -7.29
CA THR A 100 11.82 8.31 -7.27
C THR A 100 12.95 8.18 -8.28
N ASP A 101 12.92 8.97 -9.36
CA ASP A 101 14.01 9.07 -10.33
C ASP A 101 14.06 10.48 -10.94
N MET A 102 15.26 10.92 -11.33
CA MET A 102 15.48 12.21 -11.98
C MET A 102 16.60 12.09 -13.00
N LYS A 103 16.32 12.50 -14.23
CA LYS A 103 17.24 12.46 -15.37
C LYS A 103 17.41 13.84 -15.95
N PHE A 104 18.65 14.15 -16.33
CA PHE A 104 19.01 15.38 -16.98
C PHE A 104 19.48 15.09 -18.40
N ALA A 105 19.05 15.90 -19.34
CA ALA A 105 19.45 15.77 -20.74
C ALA A 105 19.83 17.15 -21.29
N ALA A 106 20.95 17.23 -21.97
CA ALA A 106 21.30 18.38 -22.79
C ALA A 106 20.66 18.22 -24.18
N ASP A 107 20.05 19.27 -24.71
CA ASP A 107 19.63 19.30 -26.10
C ASP A 107 20.81 19.60 -27.04
N SER A 108 20.56 19.49 -28.35
CA SER A 108 21.58 19.71 -29.39
C SER A 108 22.06 21.16 -29.48
N GLU A 109 21.35 22.11 -28.86
CA GLU A 109 21.64 23.54 -28.88
C GLU A 109 22.32 24.02 -27.58
N GLY A 110 22.59 23.10 -26.64
CA GLY A 110 23.23 23.39 -25.36
C GLY A 110 22.27 23.81 -24.24
N GLY A 111 20.96 23.73 -24.47
CA GLY A 111 19.93 23.82 -23.44
C GLY A 111 19.91 22.57 -22.55
N MET A 112 19.42 22.72 -21.32
CA MET A 112 19.42 21.65 -20.30
C MET A 112 17.99 21.38 -19.81
N GLY A 113 17.48 20.18 -20.09
CA GLY A 113 16.18 19.70 -19.65
C GLY A 113 16.26 18.71 -18.50
N CYS A 114 15.12 18.52 -17.83
CA CYS A 114 14.96 17.57 -16.73
C CYS A 114 13.70 16.72 -16.94
N ALA A 115 13.82 15.42 -16.67
CA ALA A 115 12.70 14.50 -16.52
C ALA A 115 12.70 13.93 -15.10
N VAL A 116 11.54 13.97 -14.45
CA VAL A 116 11.33 13.41 -13.13
C VAL A 116 10.29 12.31 -13.17
N VAL A 117 10.54 11.29 -12.38
CA VAL A 117 9.58 10.25 -12.03
C VAL A 117 9.17 10.47 -10.59
N MET A 118 7.87 10.53 -10.35
CA MET A 118 7.31 10.76 -9.03
C MET A 118 6.26 9.71 -8.70
N GLU A 119 6.17 9.38 -7.43
CA GLU A 119 5.17 8.47 -6.88
C GLU A 119 4.41 9.12 -5.73
N LYS A 120 3.11 8.80 -5.63
CA LYS A 120 2.31 9.14 -4.46
C LYS A 120 1.37 7.99 -4.13
N GLU A 121 1.27 7.68 -2.84
CA GLU A 121 0.31 6.72 -2.32
C GLU A 121 -1.01 7.44 -2.03
N PHE A 122 -2.09 6.86 -2.55
CA PHE A 122 -3.45 7.31 -2.34
C PHE A 122 -4.20 6.20 -1.60
N PHE A 123 -4.87 6.60 -0.52
CA PHE A 123 -5.77 5.73 0.23
C PHE A 123 -7.18 5.98 -0.30
N ALA A 124 -7.85 4.94 -0.82
CA ALA A 124 -9.25 5.07 -1.27
C ALA A 124 -10.13 5.59 -0.11
N ASP A 125 -11.01 6.56 -0.37
CA ASP A 125 -11.91 7.16 0.64
C ASP A 125 -13.04 6.23 1.09
#